data_AF-A0A6G3MIE3-F1
#
_entry.id   AF-A0A6G3MIE3-F1
#
_cell.length_a   1.000
_cell.length_b   1.000
_cell.length_c   1.000
_cell.angle_alpha   90.00
_cell.angle_beta   90.00
_cell.angle_gamma   90.00
#
_symmetry.space_group_name_H-M   'P 1'
#
loop_
_entity.id
_entity.type
_entity.pdbx_description
1 polymer ?
#
loop_
_entity_poly.entity_id
_entity_poly.type
_entity_poly.pdbx_seq_one_letter_code
_entity_poly.pdbx_strand_id
1 'polypeptide(L)'
;MTTDLIPAISLAYEKPEMNIMSRKPRNVKKDKLVGWKLIRFAFLLIGTLQTLASMLSYLYLTMDNGFFWNELQLRSKWSHKNVLYVTDTYGQEWSYVARHELEYRCHSAYYLSIVMIQWSDLLISKTRSMSIFTHGIFNNKILIFGLFSETILSLIFVYVPFCNIFLKTRPFNPKYLIPALIFAVLLWIFDELRRYFIRNYPKSFLTRETYY
;
A
#
# COMPACT_ATOMS: atom_id res chain seq x y z
N MET A 1 1.90 -10.95 -4.20
CA MET A 1 2.21 -11.36 -5.60
C MET A 1 0.94 -11.60 -6.40
N THR A 2 -0.02 -12.37 -5.89
CA THR A 2 -1.26 -12.68 -6.62
C THR A 2 -2.26 -11.51 -6.67
N THR A 3 -2.34 -10.70 -5.61
CA THR A 3 -3.28 -9.57 -5.53
C THR A 3 -3.00 -8.48 -6.56
N ASP A 4 -1.73 -8.12 -6.72
CA ASP A 4 -1.35 -6.91 -7.47
C ASP A 4 -1.24 -7.17 -8.98
N LEU A 5 -1.35 -8.44 -9.41
CA LEU A 5 -1.18 -8.85 -10.81
C LEU A 5 -2.29 -8.32 -11.71
N ILE A 6 -3.56 -8.53 -11.32
CA ILE A 6 -4.71 -8.13 -12.13
C ILE A 6 -4.80 -6.60 -12.25
N PRO A 7 -4.65 -5.81 -11.17
CA PRO A 7 -4.57 -4.36 -11.26
C PRO A 7 -3.41 -3.88 -12.14
N ALA A 8 -2.22 -4.47 -12.05
CA ALA A 8 -1.08 -4.08 -12.88
C ALA A 8 -1.34 -4.29 -14.38
N ILE A 9 -1.95 -5.43 -14.75
CA ILE A 9 -2.33 -5.71 -16.14
C ILE A 9 -3.41 -4.74 -16.62
N SER A 10 -4.32 -4.32 -15.73
CA SER A 10 -5.40 -3.40 -16.09
C SER A 10 -4.92 -2.03 -16.57
N LEU A 11 -3.76 -1.56 -16.10
CA LEU A 11 -3.14 -0.30 -16.52
C LEU A 11 -2.71 -0.32 -18.00
N ALA A 12 -2.49 -1.49 -18.59
CA ALA A 12 -2.16 -1.61 -20.02
C ALA A 12 -3.35 -1.22 -20.93
N TYR A 13 -4.57 -1.24 -20.41
CA TYR A 13 -5.79 -0.87 -21.15
C TYR A 13 -6.15 0.62 -21.02
N GLU A 14 -5.29 1.42 -20.40
CA GLU A 14 -5.56 2.85 -20.22
C GLU A 14 -5.45 3.63 -21.52
N LYS A 15 -6.36 4.60 -21.70
CA LYS A 15 -6.38 5.45 -22.91
C LYS A 15 -5.28 6.52 -22.83
N PRO A 16 -4.77 7.00 -23.97
CA PRO A 16 -3.75 8.05 -23.98
C PRO A 16 -4.26 9.35 -23.35
N GLU A 17 -3.45 9.96 -22.48
CA GLU A 17 -3.77 11.23 -21.78
C GLU A 17 -3.77 12.47 -22.70
N MET A 18 -2.98 12.44 -23.77
CA MET A 18 -2.83 13.54 -24.73
C MET A 18 -2.76 12.97 -26.15
N ASN A 19 -2.91 13.83 -27.17
CA ASN A 19 -2.68 13.44 -28.56
C ASN A 19 -1.22 12.98 -28.77
N ILE A 20 -0.97 11.70 -28.56
CA ILE A 20 0.36 11.09 -28.70
C ILE A 20 0.89 11.22 -30.14
N MET A 21 -0.01 11.30 -31.12
CA MET A 21 0.31 11.41 -32.54
C MET A 21 0.90 12.77 -32.93
N SER A 22 0.74 13.81 -32.11
CA SER A 22 1.35 15.13 -32.37
C SER A 22 2.74 15.29 -31.73
N ARG A 23 3.17 14.31 -30.92
CA ARG A 23 4.47 14.32 -30.26
C ARG A 23 5.54 13.68 -31.15
N LYS A 24 6.74 14.26 -31.19
CA LYS A 24 7.88 13.68 -31.89
C LYS A 24 8.23 12.28 -31.33
N PRO A 25 8.77 11.36 -32.17
CA PRO A 25 9.22 10.06 -31.72
C PRO A 25 10.20 10.16 -30.56
N ARG A 26 10.10 9.20 -29.63
CA ARG A 26 10.90 9.13 -28.41
C ARG A 26 12.40 8.98 -28.72
N ASN A 27 13.26 9.64 -27.93
CA ASN A 27 14.71 9.47 -28.06
C ASN A 27 15.21 8.34 -27.14
N VAL A 28 15.71 7.25 -27.71
CA VAL A 28 16.15 6.04 -26.99
C VAL A 28 17.23 6.32 -25.92
N LYS A 29 18.10 7.30 -26.14
CA LYS A 29 19.22 7.60 -25.21
C LYS A 29 18.78 8.44 -24.01
N LYS A 30 17.83 9.36 -24.20
CA LYS A 30 17.40 10.33 -23.17
C LYS A 30 16.13 9.89 -22.45
N ASP A 31 15.15 9.42 -23.21
CA ASP A 31 13.88 8.97 -22.68
C ASP A 31 13.99 7.48 -22.42
N LYS A 32 14.26 7.10 -21.17
CA LYS A 32 14.32 5.70 -20.70
C LYS A 32 12.96 5.28 -20.13
N LEU A 33 12.61 3.99 -20.23
CA LEU A 33 11.29 3.50 -19.82
C LEU A 33 11.19 3.52 -18.30
N VAL A 34 12.26 3.05 -17.66
CA VAL A 34 12.50 3.20 -16.24
C VAL A 34 13.60 4.23 -16.06
N GLY A 35 13.18 5.47 -15.78
CA GLY A 35 14.07 6.56 -15.44
C GLY A 35 14.40 6.57 -13.95
N TRP A 36 15.50 7.21 -13.59
CA TRP A 36 15.87 7.40 -12.18
C TRP A 36 14.84 8.21 -11.39
N LYS A 37 14.13 9.12 -12.06
CA LYS A 37 13.01 9.89 -11.49
C LYS A 37 11.86 8.99 -11.04
N LEU A 38 11.48 8.03 -11.89
CA LEU A 38 10.46 7.02 -11.56
C LEU A 38 10.89 6.19 -10.34
N ILE A 39 12.14 5.73 -10.31
CA ILE A 39 12.65 4.92 -9.19
C ILE A 39 12.61 5.71 -7.88
N ARG A 40 13.13 6.94 -7.86
CA ARG A 40 13.09 7.80 -6.66
C ARG A 40 11.66 8.05 -6.19
N PHE A 41 10.77 8.39 -7.10
CA PHE A 41 9.38 8.67 -6.76
C PHE A 41 8.64 7.43 -6.23
N ALA A 42 8.70 6.31 -6.95
CA ALA A 42 8.00 5.09 -6.56
C ALA A 42 8.57 4.46 -5.29
N PHE A 43 9.89 4.27 -5.20
CA PHE A 43 10.49 3.58 -4.05
C PHE A 43 10.63 4.47 -2.83
N LEU A 44 11.16 5.69 -2.98
CA LEU A 44 11.48 6.53 -1.82
C LEU A 44 10.29 7.32 -1.30
N LEU A 45 9.32 7.65 -2.15
CA LEU A 45 8.17 8.44 -1.72
C LEU A 45 6.94 7.56 -1.48
N ILE A 46 6.44 6.88 -2.52
CA ILE A 46 5.22 6.07 -2.42
C ILE A 46 5.47 4.86 -1.52
N GLY A 47 6.55 4.11 -1.75
CA GLY A 47 6.89 2.92 -0.98
C GLY A 47 7.14 3.19 0.51
N THR A 48 7.78 4.31 0.86
CA THR A 48 8.01 4.66 2.27
C THR A 48 6.72 5.07 2.96
N LEU A 49 5.85 5.84 2.31
CA LEU A 49 4.53 6.18 2.84
C LEU A 49 3.67 4.93 3.07
N GLN A 50 3.68 3.98 2.12
CA GLN A 50 2.96 2.73 2.26
C GLN A 50 3.51 1.88 3.42
N THR A 51 4.83 1.80 3.54
CA THR A 51 5.48 1.05 4.65
C THR A 51 5.16 1.68 6.01
N LEU A 52 5.21 3.01 6.10
CA LEU A 52 4.87 3.75 7.32
C LEU A 52 3.42 3.53 7.73
N ALA A 53 2.50 3.62 6.78
CA ALA A 53 1.08 3.42 7.04
C ALA A 53 0.78 1.99 7.52
N SER A 54 1.35 0.97 6.87
CA SER A 54 1.16 -0.42 7.28
C SER A 54 1.83 -0.72 8.62
N MET A 55 3.00 -0.13 8.89
CA MET A 55 3.66 -0.22 10.20
C MET A 55 2.82 0.44 11.31
N LEU A 56 2.16 1.56 11.03
CA LEU A 56 1.24 2.18 11.98
C LEU A 56 0.03 1.30 12.29
N SER A 57 -0.56 0.62 11.29
CA SER A 57 -1.63 -0.36 11.53
C SER A 57 -1.14 -1.53 12.40
N TYR A 58 0.09 -2.00 12.18
CA TYR A 58 0.72 -3.03 13.01
C TYR A 58 0.86 -2.57 14.45
N LEU A 59 1.44 -1.38 14.67
CA LEU A 59 1.64 -0.81 16.00
C LEU A 59 0.31 -0.51 16.71
N TYR A 60 -0.68 -0.03 15.97
CA TYR A 60 -2.01 0.21 16.52
C TYR A 60 -2.64 -1.09 17.05
N LEU A 61 -2.48 -2.20 16.33
CA LEU A 61 -2.96 -3.50 16.78
C LEU A 61 -2.17 -4.04 17.98
N THR A 62 -0.84 -3.90 18.01
CA THR A 62 -0.03 -4.35 19.16
C THR A 62 -0.32 -3.52 20.42
N MET A 63 -0.50 -2.21 20.28
CA MET A 63 -0.81 -1.31 21.39
C MET A 63 -2.19 -1.61 22.01
N ASP A 64 -3.19 -1.90 21.18
CA ASP A 64 -4.54 -2.28 21.67
C ASP A 64 -4.52 -3.61 22.45
N ASN A 65 -3.55 -4.50 22.15
CA ASN A 65 -3.34 -5.75 22.86
C ASN A 65 -2.28 -5.64 23.98
N GLY A 66 -1.89 -4.43 24.37
CA GLY A 66 -1.04 -4.19 25.54
C GLY A 66 0.47 -4.21 25.33
N PHE A 67 0.95 -4.34 24.09
CA PHE A 67 2.37 -4.22 23.76
C PHE A 67 2.68 -2.84 23.17
N PHE A 68 3.22 -1.95 23.99
CA PHE A 68 3.61 -0.60 23.56
C PHE A 68 4.95 -0.58 22.81
N TRP A 69 5.22 0.54 22.14
CA TRP A 69 6.44 0.77 21.34
C TRP A 69 7.75 0.44 22.08
N ASN A 70 7.83 0.77 23.38
CA ASN A 70 9.02 0.55 24.19
C ASN A 70 9.36 -0.94 24.36
N GLU A 71 8.36 -1.83 24.24
CA GLU A 71 8.50 -3.26 24.44
C GLU A 71 8.75 -4.03 23.14
N LEU A 72 8.74 -3.38 21.96
CA LEU A 72 8.99 -4.05 20.68
C LEU A 72 10.39 -4.70 20.57
N GLN A 73 11.33 -4.36 21.46
CA GLN A 73 12.64 -5.00 21.53
C GLN A 73 12.61 -6.43 22.12
N LEU A 74 11.42 -6.97 22.45
CA LEU A 74 11.21 -8.31 22.99
C LEU A 74 11.42 -9.46 21.98
N ARG A 75 11.89 -9.21 20.74
CA ARG A 75 11.99 -10.24 19.68
C ARG A 75 12.67 -11.54 20.13
N SER A 76 13.74 -11.44 20.92
CA SER A 76 14.43 -12.63 21.47
C SER A 76 13.48 -13.43 22.37
N LYS A 77 12.87 -12.80 23.38
CA LYS A 77 11.93 -13.47 24.30
C LYS A 77 10.66 -13.99 23.58
N TRP A 78 10.22 -13.27 22.54
CA TRP A 78 9.05 -13.61 21.73
C TRP A 78 9.24 -14.85 20.86
N SER A 79 10.46 -15.11 20.40
CA SER A 79 10.74 -16.24 19.48
C SER A 79 11.12 -17.52 20.22
N HIS A 80 11.70 -17.42 21.42
CA HIS A 80 12.15 -18.59 22.18
C HIS A 80 10.98 -19.37 22.78
N LYS A 81 10.90 -20.67 22.46
CA LYS A 81 9.86 -21.59 22.95
C LYS A 81 10.01 -21.92 24.45
N ASN A 82 11.20 -21.67 25.01
CA ASN A 82 11.51 -21.92 26.43
C ASN A 82 10.90 -20.87 27.37
N VAL A 83 10.53 -19.70 26.83
CA VAL A 83 9.81 -18.66 27.58
C VAL A 83 8.32 -18.95 27.45
N LEU A 84 7.74 -19.51 28.51
CA LEU A 84 6.34 -19.93 28.54
C LEU A 84 5.38 -18.75 28.59
N TYR A 85 5.75 -17.70 29.33
CA TYR A 85 4.94 -16.51 29.57
C TYR A 85 5.74 -15.24 29.30
N VAL A 86 5.12 -14.29 28.62
CA VAL A 86 5.64 -12.93 28.45
C VAL A 86 4.62 -11.99 29.08
N THR A 87 5.07 -11.16 30.01
CA THR A 87 4.22 -10.14 30.63
C THR A 87 4.09 -8.96 29.67
N ASP A 88 2.87 -8.50 29.44
CA ASP A 88 2.61 -7.24 28.75
C ASP A 88 2.71 -6.05 29.72
N THR A 89 2.60 -4.84 29.17
CA THR A 89 2.64 -3.59 29.95
C THR A 89 1.48 -3.44 30.95
N TYR A 90 0.39 -4.18 30.77
CA TYR A 90 -0.75 -4.21 31.70
C TYR A 90 -0.60 -5.28 32.79
N GLY A 91 0.47 -6.08 32.76
CA GLY A 91 0.74 -7.15 33.70
C GLY A 91 0.04 -8.49 33.39
N GLN A 92 -0.53 -8.66 32.19
CA GLN A 92 -1.10 -9.93 31.74
C GLN A 92 -0.02 -10.86 31.19
N GLU A 93 -0.16 -12.15 31.47
CA GLU A 93 0.77 -13.18 31.01
C GLU A 93 0.31 -13.81 29.70
N TRP A 94 1.13 -13.68 28.66
CA TRP A 94 0.85 -14.21 27.34
C TRP A 94 1.57 -15.54 27.09
N SER A 95 0.80 -16.58 26.80
CA SER A 95 1.35 -17.89 26.43
C SER A 95 1.99 -17.88 25.03
N TYR A 96 2.86 -18.86 24.76
CA TYR A 96 3.48 -19.04 23.44
C TYR A 96 2.47 -19.08 22.29
N VAL A 97 1.31 -19.73 22.49
CA VAL A 97 0.29 -19.85 21.44
C VAL A 97 -0.43 -18.53 21.24
N ALA A 98 -0.82 -17.85 22.33
CA ALA A 98 -1.53 -16.58 22.28
C ALA A 98 -0.70 -15.48 21.61
N ARG A 99 0.60 -15.39 21.93
CA ARG A 99 1.49 -14.40 21.32
C ARG A 99 1.66 -14.61 19.81
N HIS A 100 1.80 -15.86 19.36
CA HIS A 100 1.87 -16.14 17.92
C HIS A 100 0.54 -15.90 17.21
N GLU A 101 -0.59 -16.13 17.88
CA GLU A 101 -1.89 -15.77 17.33
C GLU A 101 -2.02 -14.25 17.14
N LEU A 102 -1.57 -13.46 18.12
CA LEU A 102 -1.50 -12.02 18.00
C LEU A 102 -0.56 -11.60 16.85
N GLU A 103 0.62 -12.22 16.74
CA GLU A 103 1.57 -11.95 15.66
C GLU A 103 0.96 -12.21 14.27
N TYR A 104 0.23 -13.32 14.11
CA TYR A 104 -0.48 -13.64 12.87
C TYR A 104 -1.61 -12.65 12.55
N ARG A 105 -2.31 -12.14 13.57
CA ARG A 105 -3.29 -11.04 13.39
C ARG A 105 -2.59 -9.76 12.92
N CYS A 106 -1.42 -9.44 13.48
CA CYS A 106 -0.64 -8.29 13.08
C CYS A 106 -0.18 -8.39 11.61
N HIS A 107 0.33 -9.55 11.18
CA HIS A 107 0.73 -9.80 9.79
C HIS A 107 -0.44 -9.64 8.82
N SER A 108 -1.62 -10.12 9.22
CA SER A 108 -2.84 -9.99 8.42
C SER A 108 -3.30 -8.53 8.29
N ALA A 109 -3.23 -7.76 9.38
CA ALA A 109 -3.57 -6.34 9.38
C ALA A 109 -2.58 -5.51 8.54
N TYR A 110 -1.29 -5.81 8.65
CA TYR A 110 -0.24 -5.20 7.83
C TYR A 110 -0.47 -5.47 6.33
N TYR A 111 -0.76 -6.72 5.98
CA TYR A 111 -1.06 -7.14 4.62
C TYR A 111 -2.28 -6.42 4.04
N LEU A 112 -3.42 -6.42 4.74
CA LEU A 112 -4.62 -5.72 4.27
C LEU A 112 -4.43 -4.20 4.20
N SER A 113 -3.59 -3.61 5.07
CA SER A 113 -3.22 -2.20 4.98
C SER A 113 -2.49 -1.87 3.67
N ILE A 114 -1.58 -2.75 3.23
CA ILE A 114 -0.89 -2.60 1.94
C ILE A 114 -1.91 -2.61 0.79
N VAL A 115 -2.82 -3.59 0.77
CA VAL A 115 -3.86 -3.71 -0.27
C VAL A 115 -4.76 -2.47 -0.31
N MET A 116 -5.16 -1.94 0.85
CA MET A 116 -5.97 -0.71 0.92
C MET A 116 -5.24 0.52 0.36
N ILE A 117 -3.94 0.64 0.59
CA ILE A 117 -3.16 1.75 0.04
C ILE A 117 -2.91 1.57 -1.46
N GLN A 118 -2.78 0.33 -1.94
CA GLN A 118 -2.63 0.03 -3.36
C GLN A 118 -3.80 0.55 -4.20
N TRP A 119 -5.01 0.64 -3.64
CA TRP A 119 -6.12 1.29 -4.32
C TRP A 119 -5.81 2.73 -4.73
N SER A 120 -5.17 3.48 -3.85
CA SER A 120 -4.80 4.87 -4.13
C SER A 120 -3.61 4.95 -5.09
N ASP A 121 -2.62 4.06 -4.93
CA ASP A 121 -1.47 4.00 -5.84
C ASP A 121 -1.87 3.63 -7.27
N LEU A 122 -2.82 2.71 -7.44
CA LEU A 122 -3.37 2.34 -8.75
C LEU A 122 -4.09 3.52 -9.42
N LEU A 123 -4.91 4.25 -8.65
CA LEU A 123 -5.64 5.42 -9.14
C LEU A 123 -4.69 6.54 -9.56
N ILE A 124 -3.57 6.70 -8.86
CA ILE A 124 -2.53 7.68 -9.20
C ILE A 124 -1.75 7.27 -10.43
N SER A 125 -1.33 6.00 -10.50
CA SER A 125 -0.55 5.44 -11.60
C SER A 125 -1.31 5.45 -12.92
N LYS A 126 -2.64 5.57 -12.87
CA LYS A 126 -3.51 5.77 -14.03
C LYS A 126 -3.14 6.98 -14.87
N THR A 127 -2.72 8.08 -14.24
CA THR A 127 -2.45 9.36 -14.93
C THR A 127 -1.16 10.00 -14.47
N ARG A 128 -0.27 10.33 -15.41
CA ARG A 128 1.04 10.96 -15.18
C ARG A 128 0.97 12.48 -15.05
N SER A 129 0.04 13.13 -15.74
CA SER A 129 -0.04 14.60 -15.82
C SER A 129 -1.47 15.16 -15.80
N MET A 130 -2.40 14.47 -16.46
CA MET A 130 -3.80 14.87 -16.48
C MET A 130 -4.45 14.66 -15.11
N SER A 131 -5.45 15.47 -14.78
CA SER A 131 -6.20 15.26 -13.55
C SER A 131 -7.06 14.01 -13.69
N ILE A 132 -7.18 13.26 -12.60
CA ILE A 132 -8.09 12.11 -12.53
C ILE A 132 -9.53 12.53 -12.87
N PHE A 133 -9.94 13.75 -12.49
CA PHE A 133 -11.27 14.27 -12.79
C PHE A 133 -11.50 14.51 -14.28
N THR A 134 -10.47 15.00 -14.98
CA THR A 134 -10.55 15.25 -16.44
C THR A 134 -10.46 13.97 -17.27
N HIS A 135 -9.69 12.99 -16.80
CA HIS A 135 -9.51 11.71 -17.50
C HIS A 135 -10.65 10.72 -17.21
N GLY A 136 -11.33 10.89 -16.08
CA GLY A 136 -12.44 10.06 -15.63
C GLY A 136 -11.96 8.85 -14.81
N ILE A 137 -12.45 8.72 -13.58
CA ILE A 137 -12.08 7.64 -12.64
C ILE A 137 -12.51 6.28 -13.20
N PHE A 138 -13.72 6.18 -13.75
CA PHE A 138 -14.38 4.92 -14.09
C PHE A 138 -14.34 4.54 -15.58
N ASN A 139 -13.53 5.23 -16.39
CA ASN A 139 -13.46 4.96 -17.84
C ASN A 139 -12.83 3.60 -18.19
N ASN A 140 -11.92 3.09 -17.34
CA ASN A 140 -11.27 1.80 -17.53
C ASN A 140 -11.98 0.73 -16.70
N LYS A 141 -12.88 -0.03 -17.35
CA LYS A 141 -13.67 -1.09 -16.70
C LYS A 141 -12.79 -2.24 -16.19
N ILE A 142 -11.68 -2.52 -16.86
CA ILE A 142 -10.74 -3.60 -16.47
C ILE A 142 -10.01 -3.19 -15.19
N LEU A 143 -9.71 -1.90 -15.01
CA LEU A 143 -9.11 -1.38 -13.78
C LEU A 143 -10.06 -1.50 -12.58
N ILE A 144 -11.34 -1.19 -12.77
CA ILE A 144 -12.36 -1.38 -11.73
C ILE A 144 -12.47 -2.87 -11.36
N PHE A 145 -12.51 -3.75 -12.36
CA PHE A 145 -12.51 -5.19 -12.14
C PHE A 145 -11.26 -5.65 -11.38
N GLY A 146 -10.08 -5.11 -11.73
CA GLY A 146 -8.83 -5.35 -11.02
C GLY A 146 -8.94 -5.02 -9.53
N LEU A 147 -9.38 -3.80 -9.19
CA LEU A 147 -9.55 -3.34 -7.81
C LEU A 147 -10.52 -4.24 -7.00
N PHE A 148 -11.66 -4.60 -7.58
CA PHE A 148 -12.61 -5.50 -6.92
C PHE A 148 -12.04 -6.91 -6.76
N SER A 149 -11.40 -7.45 -7.80
CA SER A 149 -10.78 -8.78 -7.72
C SER A 149 -9.69 -8.85 -6.66
N GLU A 150 -8.90 -7.79 -6.53
CA GLU A 150 -7.84 -7.65 -5.54
C GLU A 150 -8.40 -7.66 -4.12
N THR A 151 -9.42 -6.83 -3.85
CA THR A 151 -10.05 -6.78 -2.52
C THR A 151 -10.73 -8.09 -2.16
N ILE A 152 -11.50 -8.67 -3.07
CA ILE A 152 -12.15 -9.97 -2.83
C ILE A 152 -11.11 -11.04 -2.51
N LEU A 153 -10.03 -11.12 -3.28
CA LEU A 153 -8.96 -12.10 -3.04
C LEU A 153 -8.27 -11.86 -1.68
N SER A 154 -8.01 -10.61 -1.32
CA SER A 154 -7.40 -10.26 -0.03
C SER A 154 -8.31 -10.62 1.15
N LEU A 155 -9.62 -10.43 1.02
CA LEU A 155 -10.60 -10.83 2.03
C LEU A 155 -10.69 -12.35 2.15
N ILE A 156 -10.63 -13.08 1.03
CA ILE A 156 -10.57 -14.55 1.05
C ILE A 156 -9.36 -15.03 1.84
N PHE A 157 -8.19 -14.42 1.65
CA PHE A 157 -6.97 -14.82 2.36
C PHE A 157 -7.01 -14.61 3.88
N VAL A 158 -7.78 -13.62 4.37
CA VAL A 158 -7.84 -13.31 5.81
C VAL A 158 -9.02 -13.98 6.51
N TYR A 159 -10.16 -14.14 5.84
CA TYR A 159 -11.38 -14.63 6.48
C TYR A 159 -11.66 -16.11 6.22
N VAL A 160 -11.11 -16.72 5.16
CA VAL A 160 -11.35 -18.14 4.88
C VAL A 160 -10.47 -19.02 5.78
N PRO A 161 -11.06 -19.95 6.56
CA PRO A 161 -10.34 -20.75 7.55
C PRO A 161 -9.28 -21.67 6.90
N PHE A 162 -9.52 -22.14 5.68
CA PHE A 162 -8.53 -22.92 4.92
C PHE A 162 -7.25 -22.12 4.67
N CYS A 163 -7.39 -20.88 4.18
CA CYS A 163 -6.26 -19.98 3.95
C CYS A 163 -5.53 -19.62 5.26
N ASN A 164 -6.26 -19.46 6.37
CA ASN A 164 -5.71 -19.13 7.68
C ASN A 164 -4.75 -20.21 8.22
N ILE A 165 -4.90 -21.47 7.81
CA ILE A 165 -3.99 -22.55 8.19
C ILE A 165 -2.70 -22.47 7.37
N PHE A 166 -2.82 -22.33 6.05
CA PHE A 166 -1.66 -22.32 5.13
C PHE A 166 -0.84 -21.03 5.18
N LEU A 167 -1.51 -19.88 5.14
CA LEU A 167 -0.89 -18.55 5.11
C LEU A 167 -0.60 -18.02 6.52
N LYS A 168 -1.05 -18.73 7.57
CA LYS A 168 -0.97 -18.28 8.97
C LYS A 168 -1.59 -16.88 9.16
N THR A 169 -2.66 -16.59 8.43
CA THR A 169 -3.47 -15.38 8.59
C THR A 169 -4.52 -15.60 9.68
N ARG A 170 -4.95 -14.52 10.31
CA ARG A 170 -5.99 -14.55 11.35
C ARG A 170 -6.94 -13.37 11.15
N PRO A 171 -8.25 -13.59 11.36
CA PRO A 171 -9.23 -12.51 11.26
C PRO A 171 -8.96 -11.50 12.38
N PHE A 172 -9.20 -10.23 12.07
CA PHE A 172 -9.02 -9.12 12.99
C PHE A 172 -10.16 -8.11 12.81
N ASN A 173 -10.32 -7.20 13.77
CA ASN A 173 -11.36 -6.18 13.71
C ASN A 173 -11.00 -5.09 12.67
N PRO A 174 -11.89 -4.73 11.72
CA PRO A 174 -11.62 -3.73 10.69
C PRO A 174 -11.15 -2.35 11.20
N LYS A 175 -11.38 -2.02 12.48
CA LYS A 175 -10.88 -0.77 13.10
C LYS A 175 -9.39 -0.53 12.88
N TYR A 176 -8.57 -1.58 12.78
CA TYR A 176 -7.12 -1.42 12.61
C TYR A 176 -6.70 -0.93 11.22
N LEU A 177 -7.62 -0.85 10.25
CA LEU A 177 -7.37 -0.32 8.90
C LEU A 177 -7.53 1.21 8.81
N ILE A 178 -8.01 1.88 9.86
CA ILE A 178 -8.20 3.33 9.88
C ILE A 178 -6.92 4.10 9.51
N PRO A 179 -5.72 3.77 10.05
CA PRO A 179 -4.49 4.44 9.64
C PRO A 179 -4.24 4.31 8.13
N ALA A 180 -4.39 3.11 7.58
CA ALA A 180 -4.19 2.86 6.15
C ALA A 180 -5.14 3.70 5.28
N LEU A 181 -6.41 3.87 5.70
CA LEU A 181 -7.38 4.70 5.01
C LEU A 181 -7.00 6.19 5.01
N ILE A 182 -6.51 6.71 6.13
CA ILE A 182 -6.03 8.09 6.23
C ILE A 182 -4.84 8.31 5.29
N PHE A 183 -3.87 7.39 5.29
CA PHE A 183 -2.70 7.48 4.40
C PHE A 183 -3.08 7.31 2.93
N ALA A 184 -4.04 6.47 2.59
CA ALA A 184 -4.56 6.32 1.23
C ALA A 184 -5.13 7.64 0.70
N VAL A 185 -5.96 8.31 1.49
CA VAL A 185 -6.51 9.65 1.14
C VAL A 185 -5.41 10.70 1.04
N LEU A 186 -4.46 10.70 1.97
CA LEU A 186 -3.32 11.63 1.95
C LEU A 186 -2.48 11.45 0.69
N LEU A 187 -2.20 10.20 0.31
CA LEU A 187 -1.42 9.85 -0.87
C LEU A 187 -2.13 10.29 -2.16
N TRP A 188 -3.45 10.12 -2.22
CA TRP A 188 -4.28 10.64 -3.32
C TRP A 188 -4.23 12.17 -3.44
N ILE A 189 -4.39 12.90 -2.31
CA ILE A 189 -4.32 14.37 -2.29
C ILE A 189 -2.94 14.85 -2.69
N PHE A 190 -1.88 14.26 -2.13
CA PHE A 190 -0.50 14.62 -2.42
C PHE A 190 -0.21 14.53 -3.91
N ASP A 191 -0.64 13.46 -4.55
CA ASP A 191 -0.35 13.26 -5.97
C ASP A 191 -1.21 14.14 -6.89
N GLU A 192 -2.48 14.43 -6.52
CA GLU A 192 -3.28 15.39 -7.27
C GLU A 192 -2.71 16.81 -7.19
N LEU A 193 -2.19 17.21 -6.02
CA LEU A 193 -1.44 18.47 -5.86
C LEU A 193 -0.18 18.49 -6.72
N ARG A 194 0.60 17.40 -6.73
CA ARG A 194 1.78 17.27 -7.60
C ARG A 194 1.40 17.46 -9.07
N ARG A 195 0.35 16.79 -9.55
CA ARG A 195 -0.15 16.94 -10.92
C ARG A 195 -0.64 18.36 -11.21
N TYR A 196 -1.31 19.01 -10.27
CA TYR A 196 -1.72 20.40 -10.39
C TYR A 196 -0.52 21.35 -10.59
N PHE A 197 0.54 21.19 -9.79
CA PHE A 197 1.76 21.98 -9.96
C PHE A 197 2.48 21.72 -11.29
N ILE A 198 2.48 20.48 -11.78
CA ILE A 198 3.04 20.12 -13.08
C ILE A 198 2.32 20.85 -14.23
N ARG A 199 0.98 20.97 -14.15
CA ARG A 199 0.17 21.64 -15.18
C ARG A 199 0.37 23.15 -15.18
N ASN A 200 0.37 23.77 -13.99
CA ASN A 200 0.39 25.24 -13.88
C ASN A 200 1.81 25.82 -13.93
N TYR A 201 2.83 25.05 -13.53
CA TYR A 201 4.22 25.50 -13.47
C TYR A 201 5.16 24.52 -14.18
N PRO A 202 5.13 24.46 -15.53
CA PRO A 202 5.91 23.49 -16.30
C PRO A 202 7.43 23.66 -16.18
N LYS A 203 7.92 24.85 -15.79
CA LYS A 203 9.35 25.13 -15.55
C LYS A 203 9.79 24.93 -14.10
N SER A 204 8.89 24.54 -13.19
CA SER A 204 9.20 24.36 -11.78
C SER A 204 10.16 23.19 -11.55
N PHE A 205 10.98 23.29 -10.51
CA PHE A 205 11.86 22.22 -10.03
C PHE A 205 11.10 20.91 -9.81
N LEU A 206 9.88 20.98 -9.28
CA LEU A 206 9.02 19.83 -9.03
C LEU A 206 8.69 19.07 -10.32
N THR A 207 8.38 19.78 -11.40
CA THR A 207 8.09 19.20 -12.72
C THR A 207 9.32 18.53 -13.31
N ARG A 208 10.51 19.14 -13.12
CA ARG A 208 11.76 18.56 -13.60
C ARG A 208 12.12 17.27 -12.87
N GLU A 209 11.89 17.19 -11.56
CA GLU A 209 12.28 16.02 -10.75
C GLU A 209 11.24 14.90 -10.69
N THR A 210 9.94 15.23 -10.74
CA THR A 210 8.86 14.24 -10.50
C THR A 210 8.10 13.79 -11.74
N TYR A 211 8.33 14.41 -12.90
CA TYR A 211 7.72 13.98 -14.16
C TYR A 211 8.49 12.81 -14.78
N TYR A 212 7.81 11.68 -15.02
CA TYR A 212 8.36 10.43 -15.56
C TYR A 212 7.50 9.77 -16.64
#